data_AF-A0AB40BTJ8-F1
#
_entry.id   AF-A0AB40BTJ8-F1
#
_cell.length_a   1.000
_cell.length_b   1.000
_cell.length_c   1.000
_cell.angle_alpha   90.00
_cell.angle_beta   90.00
_cell.angle_gamma   90.00
#
_symmetry.space_group_name_H-M   'P 1'
#
loop_
_entity.id
_entity.type
_entity.pdbx_description
1 polymer ?
#
loop_
_entity_poly.entity_id
_entity_poly.type
_entity_poly.pdbx_seq_one_letter_code
_entity_poly.pdbx_strand_id
1 'polypeptide(L)'
;MNEDRAEKAHGVLVAGEANNLRQASELMKSIISSSYSTKLFSHKWQLLRDKLQQLNSALETADKCGNSGENSVLVQLLQSLVSTATEIHELVDKCSNGLYSGGKLQMNRDLDVAASELELHANSLNEIYASGALKPAGALVVSRPGAGTRREDVKFYLEDLLTKLKVGDAEMKTQALASINEMLHEDEKHARILVMEIADSVDVLVRVLESKQVSIQEQVAEAIAVIAEQGSSYRGILLNAGILSPLIETADSASEAVKERVTRALKKMTEHADNCWSVSAHGGVTVMLKILAEVGASVQLISSACGVLRNLSKVHEIKRFMMEHGLVSLLINLLRSKEEGSQIEAIEFLHHLAVQDGAMKDNVIKGGVVESLLKILNPNSLQSSKAREVALRAIQGLCFSSVNSITGLIHCGFLDRVLFFLKDGEISVQESALKATFHLCGTSQVAVKKAMGDAGFMEELVKWLETKSPEAQEMAAEILCSLLSIQRNQRKFIREDHNIRKVIKLLYQVEEKPAVLKKHLLSILFLLSCSYNGQRKIISAGYVEHLEKLAENGVVDAKKILKKLSGNRFQSIFSGFWKYTSL
;
A
#
# COMPACT_ATOMS: atom_id res chain seq x y z
N MET A 1 -33.22 57.23 20.29
CA MET A 1 -34.09 56.68 21.36
C MET A 1 -34.32 55.16 21.24
N ASN A 2 -34.21 54.54 20.05
CA ASN A 2 -34.29 53.08 19.90
C ASN A 2 -32.93 52.37 20.06
N GLU A 3 -31.79 52.99 19.72
CA GLU A 3 -30.45 52.41 19.96
C GLU A 3 -30.07 52.37 21.44
N ASP A 4 -30.29 53.47 22.18
CA ASP A 4 -30.09 53.52 23.65
C ASP A 4 -30.93 52.49 24.43
N ARG A 5 -32.09 52.07 23.87
CA ARG A 5 -32.92 51.02 24.46
C ARG A 5 -32.40 49.62 24.15
N ALA A 6 -31.78 49.41 22.99
CA ALA A 6 -31.19 48.15 22.58
C ALA A 6 -29.89 47.86 23.34
N GLU A 7 -29.00 48.86 23.51
CA GLU A 7 -27.78 48.71 24.31
C GLU A 7 -28.07 48.52 25.81
N LYS A 8 -29.07 49.23 26.37
CA LYS A 8 -29.52 48.96 27.75
C LYS A 8 -30.15 47.58 27.90
N ALA A 9 -30.91 47.09 26.92
CA ALA A 9 -31.49 45.75 26.97
C ALA A 9 -30.39 44.66 26.89
N HIS A 10 -29.37 44.87 26.05
CA HIS A 10 -28.23 43.96 25.88
C HIS A 10 -27.39 43.87 27.16
N GLY A 11 -27.07 45.00 27.81
CA GLY A 11 -26.35 45.02 29.08
C GLY A 11 -27.12 44.40 30.26
N VAL A 12 -28.46 44.46 30.25
CA VAL A 12 -29.32 43.85 31.28
C VAL A 12 -29.41 42.33 31.13
N LEU A 13 -29.41 41.81 29.90
CA LEU A 13 -29.47 40.36 29.62
C LEU A 13 -28.16 39.66 30.02
N VAL A 14 -27.01 40.19 29.63
CA VAL A 14 -25.67 39.62 29.97
C VAL A 14 -25.45 39.62 31.49
N ALA A 15 -25.89 40.67 32.18
CA ALA A 15 -25.83 40.73 33.65
C ALA A 15 -26.75 39.71 34.33
N GLY A 16 -27.91 39.40 33.74
CA GLY A 16 -28.84 38.37 34.23
C GLY A 16 -28.30 36.94 34.11
N GLU A 17 -27.59 36.64 33.02
CA GLU A 17 -27.02 35.31 32.75
C GLU A 17 -25.83 34.96 33.64
N ALA A 18 -24.90 35.91 33.82
CA ALA A 18 -23.77 35.76 34.73
C ALA A 18 -24.26 35.60 36.18
N ASN A 19 -25.37 36.26 36.54
CA ASN A 19 -26.02 36.12 37.83
C ASN A 19 -26.64 34.71 38.02
N ASN A 20 -27.28 34.16 36.97
CA ASN A 20 -27.89 32.83 37.01
C ASN A 20 -26.86 31.68 37.10
N LEU A 21 -25.74 31.79 36.38
CA LEU A 21 -24.68 30.77 36.41
C LEU A 21 -24.00 30.71 37.79
N ARG A 22 -23.67 31.88 38.34
CA ARG A 22 -23.12 32.00 39.68
C ARG A 22 -24.10 31.50 40.74
N GLN A 23 -25.37 31.86 40.62
CA GLN A 23 -26.43 31.37 41.50
C GLN A 23 -26.56 29.84 41.45
N ALA A 24 -26.51 29.23 40.27
CA ALA A 24 -26.56 27.77 40.11
C ALA A 24 -25.37 27.08 40.78
N SER A 25 -24.14 27.58 40.58
CA SER A 25 -22.94 27.00 41.21
C SER A 25 -22.96 27.15 42.73
N GLU A 26 -23.36 28.31 43.26
CA GLU A 26 -23.46 28.54 44.71
C GLU A 26 -24.53 27.64 45.36
N LEU A 27 -25.69 27.45 44.71
CA LEU A 27 -26.72 26.53 45.17
C LEU A 27 -26.25 25.07 45.17
N MET A 28 -25.58 24.62 44.11
CA MET A 28 -25.03 23.25 44.06
C MET A 28 -24.00 23.00 45.16
N LYS A 29 -23.08 23.95 45.38
CA LYS A 29 -22.08 23.86 46.47
C LYS A 29 -22.73 23.79 47.85
N SER A 30 -23.79 24.57 48.06
CA SER A 30 -24.60 24.55 49.29
C SER A 30 -25.27 23.19 49.48
N ILE A 31 -25.95 22.66 48.45
CA ILE A 31 -26.62 21.35 48.50
C ILE A 31 -25.63 20.22 48.76
N ILE A 32 -24.48 20.20 48.06
CA ILE A 32 -23.43 19.19 48.26
C ILE A 32 -23.00 19.19 49.72
N SER A 33 -22.71 20.36 50.29
CA SER A 33 -22.28 20.52 51.68
C SER A 33 -23.34 20.04 52.67
N SER A 34 -24.59 20.48 52.50
CA SER A 34 -25.72 20.12 53.37
C SER A 34 -26.16 18.67 53.22
N SER A 35 -25.92 18.04 52.06
CA SER A 35 -26.24 16.62 51.85
C SER A 35 -25.34 15.67 52.65
N TYR A 36 -24.15 16.10 53.10
CA TYR A 36 -23.29 15.26 53.95
C TYR A 36 -23.86 15.08 55.37
N SER A 37 -24.72 15.99 55.83
CA SER A 37 -25.42 15.86 57.10
C SER A 37 -26.64 14.94 57.06
N THR A 38 -27.09 14.48 55.89
CA THR A 38 -28.26 13.59 55.77
C THR A 38 -27.88 12.13 56.08
N LYS A 39 -28.47 11.56 57.14
CA LYS A 39 -28.24 10.15 57.55
C LYS A 39 -29.23 9.16 56.92
N LEU A 40 -30.35 9.64 56.37
CA LEU A 40 -31.37 8.84 55.71
C LEU A 40 -31.10 8.76 54.20
N PHE A 41 -31.33 7.60 53.56
CA PHE A 41 -31.11 7.39 52.12
C PHE A 41 -29.67 7.65 51.64
N SER A 42 -28.68 7.28 52.45
CA SER A 42 -27.24 7.55 52.22
C SER A 42 -26.74 7.22 50.81
N HIS A 43 -27.15 6.07 50.26
CA HIS A 43 -26.76 5.67 48.90
C HIS A 43 -27.36 6.56 47.81
N LYS A 44 -28.62 7.00 47.95
CA LYS A 44 -29.26 7.89 46.97
C LYS A 44 -28.69 9.30 47.04
N TRP A 45 -28.44 9.80 48.25
CA TRP A 45 -27.73 11.06 48.43
C TRP A 45 -26.30 11.02 47.90
N GLN A 46 -25.63 9.86 47.94
CA GLN A 46 -24.33 9.69 47.29
C GLN A 46 -24.44 9.85 45.77
N LEU A 47 -25.39 9.16 45.13
CA LEU A 47 -25.61 9.28 43.68
C LEU A 47 -25.98 10.72 43.27
N LEU A 48 -26.84 11.39 44.05
CA LEU A 48 -27.18 12.79 43.84
C LEU A 48 -25.97 13.72 44.00
N ARG A 49 -25.12 13.48 45.00
CA ARG A 49 -23.86 14.24 45.18
C ARG A 49 -22.93 14.07 44.00
N ASP A 50 -22.73 12.84 43.52
CA ASP A 50 -21.83 12.56 42.41
C ASP A 50 -22.29 13.32 41.15
N LYS A 51 -23.60 13.34 40.88
CA LYS A 51 -24.21 14.11 39.77
C LYS A 51 -24.10 15.62 39.97
N LEU A 52 -24.36 16.12 41.18
CA LEU A 52 -24.23 17.55 41.50
C LEU A 52 -22.77 18.02 41.39
N GLN A 53 -21.80 17.18 41.76
CA GLN A 53 -20.37 17.48 41.61
C GLN A 53 -19.96 17.50 40.14
N GLN A 54 -20.42 16.53 39.35
CA GLN A 54 -20.19 16.50 37.91
C GLN A 54 -20.75 17.76 37.23
N LEU A 55 -22.00 18.12 37.51
CA LEU A 55 -22.63 19.33 37.01
C LEU A 55 -21.92 20.60 37.47
N ASN A 56 -21.56 20.72 38.74
CA ASN A 56 -20.84 21.90 39.23
C ASN A 56 -19.46 22.04 38.55
N SER A 57 -18.74 20.93 38.32
CA SER A 57 -17.47 20.97 37.58
C SER A 57 -17.67 21.43 36.13
N ALA A 58 -18.74 20.97 35.48
CA ALA A 58 -19.10 21.33 34.11
C ALA A 58 -19.62 22.78 33.99
N LEU A 59 -20.23 23.34 35.04
CA LEU A 59 -20.60 24.75 35.11
C LEU A 59 -19.39 25.65 35.39
N GLU A 60 -18.45 25.21 36.24
CA GLU A 60 -17.20 25.94 36.48
C GLU A 60 -16.31 26.00 35.22
N THR A 61 -16.36 25.00 34.35
CA THR A 61 -15.74 25.08 33.02
C THR A 61 -16.51 26.02 32.10
N ALA A 62 -17.85 26.10 32.22
CA ALA A 62 -18.67 27.03 31.43
C ALA A 62 -18.46 28.49 31.87
N ASP A 63 -18.27 28.77 33.16
CA ASP A 63 -17.97 30.11 33.70
C ASP A 63 -16.65 30.66 33.12
N LYS A 64 -15.65 29.78 32.97
CA LYS A 64 -14.36 30.10 32.33
C LYS A 64 -14.47 30.34 30.81
N CYS A 65 -15.62 30.09 30.19
CA CYS A 65 -15.84 30.26 28.75
C CYS A 65 -16.19 31.69 28.30
N GLY A 66 -16.43 32.64 29.22
CA GLY A 66 -16.37 34.11 28.99
C GLY A 66 -17.17 34.77 27.85
N ASN A 67 -17.89 34.03 27.00
CA ASN A 67 -18.83 34.56 26.00
C ASN A 67 -20.20 33.89 26.21
N SER A 68 -20.96 34.37 27.20
CA SER A 68 -22.35 33.92 27.39
C SER A 68 -23.37 34.72 26.58
N GLY A 69 -22.95 35.82 25.94
CA GLY A 69 -23.87 36.69 25.20
C GLY A 69 -24.49 35.97 24.02
N GLU A 70 -25.78 35.66 24.14
CA GLU A 70 -26.71 35.16 23.10
C GLU A 70 -27.00 33.65 23.06
N ASN A 71 -26.70 32.85 24.10
CA ASN A 71 -27.17 31.46 24.09
C ASN A 71 -28.49 31.28 24.87
N SER A 72 -29.62 31.59 24.23
CA SER A 72 -30.97 31.44 24.80
C SER A 72 -31.23 30.04 25.38
N VAL A 73 -30.59 29.02 24.82
CA VAL A 73 -30.67 27.62 25.27
C VAL A 73 -29.94 27.43 26.60
N LEU A 74 -28.77 28.06 26.78
CA LEU A 74 -28.03 28.00 28.05
C LEU A 74 -28.78 28.71 29.17
N VAL A 75 -29.43 29.85 28.89
CA VAL A 75 -30.24 30.57 29.89
C VAL A 75 -31.42 29.74 30.36
N GLN A 76 -32.12 29.07 29.44
CA GLN A 76 -33.24 28.18 29.76
C GLN A 76 -32.76 26.97 30.58
N LEU A 77 -31.62 26.39 30.22
CA LEU A 77 -31.01 25.29 30.96
C LEU A 77 -30.63 25.72 32.38
N LEU A 78 -29.96 26.87 32.54
CA LEU A 78 -29.56 27.40 33.84
C LEU A 78 -30.78 27.71 34.73
N GLN A 79 -31.86 28.25 34.16
CA GLN A 79 -33.08 28.52 34.91
C GLN A 79 -33.78 27.24 35.37
N SER A 80 -33.83 26.22 34.51
CA SER A 80 -34.38 24.91 34.85
C SER A 80 -33.52 24.22 35.92
N LEU A 81 -32.21 24.31 35.79
CA LEU A 81 -31.24 23.74 36.74
C LEU A 81 -31.31 24.40 38.11
N VAL A 82 -31.48 25.72 38.19
CA VAL A 82 -31.72 26.44 39.44
C VAL A 82 -33.01 25.96 40.10
N SER A 83 -34.09 25.76 39.33
CA SER A 83 -35.35 25.20 39.85
C SER A 83 -35.16 23.81 40.44
N THR A 84 -34.53 22.89 39.69
CA THR A 84 -34.23 21.53 40.17
C THR A 84 -33.32 21.57 41.41
N ALA A 85 -32.31 22.44 41.44
CA ALA A 85 -31.44 22.60 42.60
C ALA A 85 -32.22 23.10 43.84
N THR A 86 -33.16 24.05 43.69
CA THR A 86 -33.99 24.50 44.81
C THR A 86 -34.89 23.40 45.36
N GLU A 87 -35.48 22.57 44.49
CA GLU A 87 -36.28 21.42 44.92
C GLU A 87 -35.43 20.39 45.69
N ILE A 88 -34.21 20.12 45.23
CA ILE A 88 -33.27 19.22 45.92
C ILE A 88 -32.86 19.81 47.27
N HIS A 89 -32.65 21.13 47.36
CA HIS A 89 -32.34 21.80 48.63
C HIS A 89 -33.46 21.60 49.65
N GLU A 90 -34.73 21.73 49.25
CA GLU A 90 -35.86 21.41 50.14
C GLU A 90 -35.87 19.94 50.59
N LEU A 91 -35.49 19.01 49.71
CA LEU A 91 -35.38 17.59 50.06
C LEU A 91 -34.25 17.34 51.07
N VAL A 92 -33.14 18.07 50.98
CA VAL A 92 -32.04 18.04 51.97
C VAL A 92 -32.54 18.56 53.32
N ASP A 93 -33.27 19.67 53.36
CA ASP A 93 -33.83 20.23 54.59
C ASP A 93 -34.84 19.28 55.24
N LYS A 94 -35.74 18.69 54.43
CA LYS A 94 -36.70 17.68 54.86
C LYS A 94 -36.02 16.43 55.44
N CYS A 95 -34.88 16.01 54.89
CA CYS A 95 -34.09 14.88 55.39
C CYS A 95 -33.26 15.22 56.63
N SER A 96 -32.85 16.48 56.80
CA SER A 96 -31.97 16.91 57.89
C SER A 96 -32.74 17.27 59.17
N ASN A 97 -33.94 17.85 59.04
CA ASN A 97 -34.74 18.31 60.18
C ASN A 97 -35.64 17.21 60.80
N GLY A 98 -35.59 15.98 60.29
CA GLY A 98 -36.37 14.84 60.82
C GLY A 98 -37.90 14.99 60.74
N LEU A 99 -38.39 16.07 60.11
CA LEU A 99 -39.79 16.51 60.08
C LEU A 99 -40.55 16.06 58.83
N TYR A 100 -39.99 15.16 58.01
CA TYR A 100 -40.68 14.71 56.81
C TYR A 100 -41.92 13.87 57.16
N SER A 101 -43.10 14.45 56.93
CA SER A 101 -44.42 13.84 57.16
C SER A 101 -44.89 12.92 56.03
N GLY A 102 -44.16 12.88 54.90
CA GLY A 102 -44.43 11.99 53.78
C GLY A 102 -43.87 10.57 54.00
N GLY A 103 -44.51 9.57 53.40
CA GLY A 103 -44.03 8.18 53.48
C GLY A 103 -42.64 8.01 52.86
N LYS A 104 -41.83 7.07 53.38
CA LYS A 104 -40.47 6.77 52.86
C LYS A 104 -40.44 6.49 51.36
N LEU A 105 -41.51 5.91 50.81
CA LEU A 105 -41.64 5.65 49.37
C LEU A 105 -41.79 6.93 48.54
N GLN A 106 -42.47 7.96 49.07
CA GLN A 106 -42.62 9.24 48.40
C GLN A 106 -41.28 9.96 48.30
N MET A 107 -40.54 10.07 49.41
CA MET A 107 -39.17 10.61 49.40
C MET A 107 -38.25 9.83 48.47
N ASN A 108 -38.40 8.49 48.44
CA ASN A 108 -37.60 7.65 47.56
C ASN A 108 -37.84 7.96 46.07
N ARG A 109 -39.10 8.24 45.71
CA ARG A 109 -39.52 8.66 44.37
C ARG A 109 -39.04 10.08 44.05
N ASP A 110 -39.18 11.01 44.99
CA ASP A 110 -38.76 12.40 44.83
C ASP A 110 -37.23 12.49 44.57
N LEU A 111 -36.43 11.65 45.26
CA LEU A 111 -34.98 11.53 45.02
C LEU A 111 -34.64 10.92 43.66
N ASP A 112 -35.43 9.96 43.15
CA ASP A 112 -35.22 9.38 41.81
C ASP A 112 -35.56 10.36 40.69
N VAL A 113 -36.63 11.15 40.89
CA VAL A 113 -37.01 12.22 39.97
C VAL A 113 -35.89 13.27 39.92
N ALA A 114 -35.42 13.73 41.08
CA ALA A 114 -34.30 14.66 41.16
C ALA A 114 -33.03 14.14 40.47
N ALA A 115 -32.68 12.87 40.67
CA ALA A 115 -31.52 12.28 40.04
C ALA A 115 -31.66 12.19 38.51
N SER A 116 -32.86 11.96 38.01
CA SER A 116 -33.17 11.88 36.58
C SER A 116 -33.13 13.28 35.93
N GLU A 117 -33.67 14.29 36.60
CA GLU A 117 -33.62 15.68 36.15
C GLU A 117 -32.18 16.21 36.08
N LEU A 118 -31.34 15.92 37.09
CA LEU A 118 -29.92 16.27 37.02
C LEU A 118 -29.20 15.57 35.85
N GLU A 119 -29.57 14.33 35.53
CA GLU A 119 -29.01 13.61 34.38
C GLU A 119 -29.40 14.27 33.05
N LEU A 120 -30.66 14.70 32.93
CA LEU A 120 -31.14 15.45 31.76
C LEU A 120 -30.37 16.75 31.61
N HIS A 121 -30.19 17.51 32.69
CA HIS A 121 -29.41 18.75 32.66
C HIS A 121 -27.95 18.52 32.28
N ALA A 122 -27.34 17.43 32.75
CA ALA A 122 -25.97 17.08 32.40
C ALA A 122 -25.83 16.72 30.92
N ASN A 123 -26.79 15.97 30.38
CA ASN A 123 -26.82 15.62 28.95
C ASN A 123 -27.04 16.86 28.08
N SER A 124 -27.98 17.73 28.43
CA SER A 124 -28.21 18.99 27.71
C SER A 124 -26.98 19.91 27.75
N LEU A 125 -26.27 19.98 28.87
CA LEU A 125 -25.02 20.73 28.96
C LEU A 125 -23.92 20.13 28.07
N ASN A 126 -23.81 18.80 28.02
CA ASN A 126 -22.88 18.11 27.13
C ASN A 126 -23.20 18.33 25.64
N GLU A 127 -24.49 18.39 25.26
CA GLU A 127 -24.91 18.74 23.90
C GLU A 127 -24.54 20.19 23.55
N ILE A 128 -24.63 21.12 24.51
CA ILE A 128 -24.16 22.50 24.33
C ILE A 128 -22.63 22.55 24.16
N TYR A 129 -21.88 21.69 24.86
CA TYR A 129 -20.43 21.55 24.63
C TYR A 129 -20.12 20.94 23.26
N ALA A 130 -20.84 19.89 22.86
CA ALA A 130 -20.64 19.20 21.58
C ALA A 130 -21.01 20.09 20.37
N SER A 131 -22.00 20.97 20.53
CA SER A 131 -22.34 21.99 19.51
C SER A 131 -21.31 23.12 19.44
N GLY A 132 -20.35 23.17 20.37
CA GLY A 132 -19.28 24.18 20.38
C GLY A 132 -19.75 25.58 20.79
N ALA A 133 -20.91 25.69 21.43
CA ALA A 133 -21.50 26.96 21.82
C ALA A 133 -20.88 27.57 23.09
N LEU A 134 -20.19 26.76 23.91
CA LEU A 134 -19.40 27.18 25.07
C LEU A 134 -17.92 26.90 24.79
N LYS A 135 -17.16 27.93 24.42
CA LYS A 135 -15.70 27.82 24.17
C LYS A 135 -14.92 28.60 25.23
N PRO A 136 -13.83 28.05 25.80
CA PRO A 136 -12.99 28.73 26.79
C PRO A 136 -12.54 30.12 26.30
N ALA A 137 -12.82 31.17 27.08
CA ALA A 137 -12.33 32.50 26.78
C ALA A 137 -10.82 32.52 27.06
N GLY A 138 -10.02 32.48 25.98
CA GLY A 138 -8.57 32.70 26.05
C GLY A 138 -7.70 31.67 25.35
N ALA A 139 -8.25 30.55 24.85
CA ALA A 139 -7.54 29.75 23.86
C ALA A 139 -7.79 30.39 22.49
N LEU A 140 -6.76 30.96 21.86
CA LEU A 140 -6.78 31.25 20.43
C LEU A 140 -6.90 29.91 19.70
N VAL A 141 -8.14 29.41 19.53
CA VAL A 141 -8.38 28.25 18.67
C VAL A 141 -8.23 28.76 17.25
N VAL A 142 -7.05 28.55 16.68
CA VAL A 142 -6.83 28.81 15.27
C VAL A 142 -7.73 27.85 14.49
N SER A 143 -8.74 28.41 13.82
CA SER A 143 -9.67 27.63 13.01
C SER A 143 -8.93 26.96 11.87
N ARG A 144 -9.29 25.70 11.58
CA ARG A 144 -8.72 24.97 10.44
C ARG A 144 -8.96 25.76 9.14
N PRO A 145 -7.93 25.98 8.32
CA PRO A 145 -8.10 26.62 7.03
C PRO A 145 -8.99 25.79 6.09
N GLY A 146 -9.91 26.44 5.37
CA GLY A 146 -10.76 25.79 4.36
C GLY A 146 -10.06 25.58 3.02
N ALA A 147 -10.63 24.77 2.12
CA ALA A 147 -10.05 24.51 0.80
C ALA A 147 -9.84 25.80 -0.01
N GLY A 148 -8.60 26.05 -0.45
CA GLY A 148 -8.23 27.25 -1.21
C GLY A 148 -7.88 28.49 -0.36
N THR A 149 -7.67 28.33 0.94
CA THR A 149 -7.14 29.39 1.83
C THR A 149 -5.72 29.82 1.47
N ARG A 150 -5.31 30.99 1.97
CA ARG A 150 -3.99 31.54 1.67
C ARG A 150 -2.91 30.72 2.36
N ARG A 151 -1.73 30.67 1.73
CA ARG A 151 -0.55 29.96 2.25
C ARG A 151 -0.18 30.40 3.67
N GLU A 152 -0.34 31.68 3.97
CA GLU A 152 -0.06 32.27 5.27
C GLU A 152 -1.01 31.75 6.37
N ASP A 153 -2.28 31.52 6.04
CA ASP A 153 -3.28 30.99 6.98
C ASP A 153 -2.96 29.53 7.34
N VAL A 154 -2.58 28.74 6.33
CA VAL A 154 -2.11 27.36 6.50
C VAL A 154 -0.86 27.33 7.36
N LYS A 155 0.12 28.19 7.08
CA LYS A 155 1.35 28.30 7.86
C LYS A 155 1.04 28.63 9.32
N PHE A 156 0.21 29.63 9.58
CA PHE A 156 -0.17 30.04 10.93
C PHE A 156 -0.87 28.91 11.71
N TYR A 157 -1.77 28.17 11.04
CA TYR A 157 -2.42 27.02 11.65
C TYR A 157 -1.43 25.89 11.98
N LEU A 158 -0.51 25.56 11.06
CA LEU A 158 0.54 24.57 11.32
C LEU A 158 1.49 25.00 12.45
N GLU A 159 1.82 26.30 12.55
CA GLU A 159 2.60 26.85 13.68
C GLU A 159 1.86 26.67 15.00
N ASP A 160 0.55 26.97 15.06
CA ASP A 160 -0.29 26.71 16.25
C ASP A 160 -0.29 25.22 16.63
N LEU A 161 -0.48 24.31 15.67
CA LEU A 161 -0.43 22.87 15.93
C LEU A 161 0.95 22.44 16.47
N LEU A 162 2.05 22.97 15.91
CA LEU A 162 3.40 22.71 16.42
C LEU A 162 3.60 23.25 17.84
N THR A 163 3.02 24.40 18.20
CA THR A 163 3.07 24.87 19.60
C THR A 163 2.35 23.91 20.53
N LYS A 164 1.17 23.38 20.14
CA LYS A 164 0.47 22.34 20.89
C LYS A 164 1.31 21.07 21.04
N LEU A 165 2.12 20.71 20.04
CA LEU A 165 3.08 19.61 20.17
C LEU A 165 4.17 19.86 21.21
N LYS A 166 4.65 21.11 21.30
CA LYS A 166 5.71 21.52 22.22
C LYS A 166 5.23 21.56 23.69
N VAL A 167 4.06 22.14 23.95
CA VAL A 167 3.60 22.45 25.34
C VAL A 167 2.33 21.74 25.78
N GLY A 168 1.57 21.14 24.86
CA GLY A 168 0.29 20.49 25.16
C GLY A 168 0.45 19.20 25.96
N ASP A 169 -0.67 18.72 26.52
CA ASP A 169 -0.74 17.40 27.13
C ASP A 169 -0.85 16.28 26.07
N ALA A 170 -1.04 15.04 26.53
CA ALA A 170 -1.14 13.86 25.66
C ALA A 170 -2.25 13.98 24.60
N GLU A 171 -3.41 14.50 25.00
CA GLU A 171 -4.60 14.60 24.16
C GLU A 171 -4.41 15.72 23.13
N MET A 172 -3.93 16.88 23.57
CA MET A 172 -3.60 18.00 22.69
C MET A 172 -2.55 17.61 21.65
N LYS A 173 -1.51 16.86 22.05
CA LYS A 173 -0.48 16.37 21.11
C LYS A 173 -1.06 15.41 20.09
N THR A 174 -1.87 14.46 20.54
CA THR A 174 -2.50 13.47 19.64
C THR A 174 -3.43 14.16 18.64
N GLN A 175 -4.27 15.08 19.11
CA GLN A 175 -5.19 15.83 18.25
C GLN A 175 -4.44 16.74 17.26
N ALA A 176 -3.38 17.42 17.72
CA ALA A 176 -2.58 18.26 16.86
C ALA A 176 -1.85 17.46 15.76
N LEU A 177 -1.30 16.27 16.09
CA LEU A 177 -0.72 15.39 15.08
C LEU A 177 -1.76 14.85 14.11
N ALA A 178 -2.95 14.49 14.58
CA ALA A 178 -4.04 14.05 13.71
C ALA A 178 -4.41 15.16 12.70
N SER A 179 -4.55 16.41 13.16
CA SER A 179 -4.79 17.55 12.27
C SER A 179 -3.63 17.80 11.30
N ILE A 180 -2.37 17.66 11.73
CA ILE A 180 -1.22 17.73 10.81
C ILE A 180 -1.31 16.64 9.75
N ASN A 181 -1.59 15.39 10.12
CA ASN A 181 -1.71 14.28 9.18
C ASN A 181 -2.81 14.51 8.15
N GLU A 182 -3.98 14.96 8.58
CA GLU A 182 -5.07 15.30 7.66
C GLU A 182 -4.62 16.36 6.65
N MET A 183 -3.94 17.43 7.10
CA MET A 183 -3.41 18.44 6.19
C MET A 183 -2.36 17.88 5.23
N LEU A 184 -1.45 17.03 5.70
CA LEU A 184 -0.41 16.43 4.85
C LEU A 184 -1.00 15.58 3.72
N HIS A 185 -2.14 14.92 3.96
CA HIS A 185 -2.86 14.11 2.97
C HIS A 185 -3.75 14.94 2.02
N GLU A 186 -4.14 16.16 2.40
CA GLU A 186 -4.98 17.04 1.57
C GLU A 186 -4.25 17.69 0.40
N ASP A 187 -3.06 18.27 0.65
CA ASP A 187 -2.25 18.95 -0.37
C ASP A 187 -0.75 18.80 -0.03
N GLU A 188 0.04 18.31 -0.99
CA GLU A 188 1.50 18.17 -0.85
C GLU A 188 2.23 19.49 -0.52
N LYS A 189 1.61 20.65 -0.82
CA LYS A 189 2.12 21.97 -0.42
C LYS A 189 2.15 22.15 1.09
N HIS A 190 1.27 21.47 1.84
CA HIS A 190 1.24 21.58 3.30
C HIS A 190 2.52 20.99 3.92
N ALA A 191 3.06 19.90 3.36
CA ALA A 191 4.36 19.38 3.79
C ALA A 191 5.49 20.35 3.48
N ARG A 192 5.44 21.02 2.32
CA ARG A 192 6.43 22.07 1.99
C ARG A 192 6.43 23.18 3.04
N ILE A 193 5.25 23.70 3.39
CA ILE A 193 5.11 24.76 4.41
C ILE A 193 5.65 24.26 5.74
N LEU A 194 5.20 23.08 6.18
CA LEU A 194 5.60 22.48 7.44
C LEU A 194 7.12 22.32 7.53
N VAL A 195 7.75 21.71 6.53
CA VAL A 195 9.16 21.30 6.57
C VAL A 195 10.12 22.42 6.21
N MET A 196 9.76 23.34 5.31
CA MET A 196 10.69 24.34 4.76
C MET A 196 10.44 25.76 5.26
N GLU A 197 9.23 26.08 5.75
CA GLU A 197 8.86 27.47 6.06
C GLU A 197 8.67 27.74 7.55
N ILE A 198 8.46 26.68 8.34
CA ILE A 198 8.32 26.76 9.79
C ILE A 198 9.63 26.29 10.42
N ALA A 199 10.26 27.18 11.19
CA ALA A 199 11.51 26.86 11.89
C ALA A 199 11.29 25.78 12.96
N ASP A 200 12.30 24.91 13.12
CA ASP A 200 12.35 23.81 14.09
C ASP A 200 11.21 22.78 13.97
N SER A 201 10.40 22.82 12.91
CA SER A 201 9.24 21.92 12.76
C SER A 201 9.67 20.46 12.77
N VAL A 202 10.73 20.13 12.02
CA VAL A 202 11.28 18.78 11.95
C VAL A 202 11.86 18.36 13.29
N ASP A 203 12.60 19.24 13.98
CA ASP A 203 13.15 18.96 15.32
C ASP A 203 12.05 18.66 16.34
N VAL A 204 10.89 19.31 16.23
CA VAL A 204 9.72 19.00 17.05
C VAL A 204 9.19 17.60 16.74
N LEU A 205 9.04 17.25 15.46
CA LEU A 205 8.55 15.93 15.06
C LEU A 205 9.51 14.82 15.53
N VAL A 206 10.82 15.02 15.38
CA VAL A 206 11.85 14.08 15.87
C VAL A 206 11.74 13.90 17.39
N ARG A 207 11.62 14.98 18.15
CA ARG A 207 11.47 14.92 19.62
C ARG A 207 10.18 14.24 20.04
N VAL A 208 9.08 14.46 19.32
CA VAL A 208 7.78 13.86 19.64
C VAL A 208 7.76 12.36 19.34
N LEU A 209 8.54 11.88 18.37
CA LEU A 209 8.72 10.45 18.08
C LEU A 209 9.30 9.67 19.27
N GLU A 210 10.12 10.32 20.10
CA GLU A 210 10.72 9.73 21.31
C GLU A 210 9.72 9.56 22.47
N SER A 211 8.48 10.05 22.32
CA SER A 211 7.40 9.87 23.29
C SER A 211 7.16 8.38 23.58
N LYS A 212 6.82 8.03 24.83
CA LYS A 212 6.46 6.65 25.20
C LYS A 212 4.99 6.30 24.98
N GLN A 213 4.19 7.27 24.55
CA GLN A 213 2.75 7.07 24.32
C GLN A 213 2.53 6.59 22.89
N VAL A 214 1.93 5.40 22.76
CA VAL A 214 1.71 4.74 21.46
C VAL A 214 0.87 5.61 20.51
N SER A 215 -0.18 6.26 21.00
CA SER A 215 -1.04 7.12 20.17
C SER A 215 -0.27 8.29 19.54
N ILE A 216 0.63 8.92 20.30
CA ILE A 216 1.48 10.01 19.83
C ILE A 216 2.52 9.48 18.84
N GLN A 217 3.20 8.38 19.19
CA GLN A 217 4.20 7.75 18.32
C GLN A 217 3.60 7.33 16.98
N GLU A 218 2.39 6.79 16.98
CA GLU A 218 1.70 6.37 15.77
C GLU A 218 1.41 7.56 14.84
N GLN A 219 0.85 8.64 15.40
CA GLN A 219 0.49 9.82 14.62
C GLN A 219 1.73 10.58 14.11
N VAL A 220 2.79 10.69 14.90
CA VAL A 220 4.02 11.36 14.46
C VAL A 220 4.80 10.51 13.45
N ALA A 221 4.81 9.18 13.61
CA ALA A 221 5.40 8.28 12.62
C ALA A 221 4.66 8.36 11.28
N GLU A 222 3.34 8.50 11.30
CA GLU A 222 2.54 8.74 10.09
C GLU A 222 2.97 10.05 9.40
N ALA A 223 3.04 11.15 10.14
CA ALA A 223 3.44 12.45 9.60
C ALA A 223 4.83 12.39 8.95
N ILE A 224 5.80 11.79 9.65
CA ILE A 224 7.17 11.63 9.14
C ILE A 224 7.19 10.76 7.88
N ALA A 225 6.42 9.68 7.84
CA ALA A 225 6.39 8.79 6.69
C ALA A 225 5.75 9.46 5.46
N VAL A 226 4.67 10.22 5.63
CA VAL A 226 4.06 11.02 4.55
C VAL A 226 5.02 12.09 4.05
N ILE A 227 5.69 12.82 4.95
CA ILE A 227 6.71 13.82 4.57
C ILE A 227 7.83 13.15 3.76
N ALA A 228 8.32 11.99 4.19
CA ALA A 228 9.37 11.26 3.47
C ALA A 228 8.90 10.78 2.08
N GLU A 229 7.61 10.51 1.88
CA GLU A 229 7.05 10.08 0.60
C GLU A 229 6.97 11.20 -0.43
N GLN A 230 6.63 12.42 0.00
CA GLN A 230 6.29 13.54 -0.89
C GLN A 230 7.47 14.23 -1.58
N GLY A 231 8.73 13.98 -1.19
CA GLY A 231 9.85 14.57 -1.94
C GLY A 231 11.25 14.25 -1.42
N SER A 232 12.24 14.24 -2.33
CA SER A 232 13.66 14.02 -1.99
C SER A 232 14.27 15.18 -1.20
N SER A 233 13.80 16.42 -1.41
CA SER A 233 14.24 17.59 -0.64
C SER A 233 13.92 17.45 0.85
N TYR A 234 12.74 16.93 1.18
CA TYR A 234 12.31 16.74 2.57
C TYR A 234 13.16 15.68 3.27
N ARG A 235 13.51 14.59 2.56
CA ARG A 235 14.40 13.53 3.09
C ARG A 235 15.75 14.09 3.53
N GLY A 236 16.32 15.03 2.78
CA GLY A 236 17.57 15.70 3.18
C GLY A 236 17.44 16.52 4.45
N ILE A 237 16.31 17.22 4.63
CA ILE A 237 16.03 18.01 5.84
C ILE A 237 15.81 17.09 7.05
N LEU A 238 15.02 16.03 6.88
CA LEU A 238 14.81 14.99 7.89
C LEU A 238 16.14 14.35 8.34
N LEU A 239 17.02 14.05 7.38
CA LEU A 239 18.36 13.51 7.65
C LEU A 239 19.20 14.47 8.50
N ASN A 240 19.23 15.76 8.12
CA ASN A 240 20.00 16.78 8.82
C ASN A 240 19.50 17.01 10.27
N ALA A 241 18.21 16.75 10.52
CA ALA A 241 17.62 16.76 11.85
C ALA A 241 17.90 15.47 12.66
N GLY A 242 18.70 14.54 12.15
CA GLY A 242 19.12 13.34 12.88
C GLY A 242 18.05 12.25 13.03
N ILE A 243 17.03 12.22 12.16
CA ILE A 243 15.85 11.37 12.35
C ILE A 243 16.12 9.85 12.29
N LEU A 244 17.24 9.41 11.72
CA LEU A 244 17.48 7.98 11.43
C LEU A 244 17.60 7.13 12.69
N SER A 245 18.33 7.59 13.72
CA SER A 245 18.47 6.81 14.97
C SER A 245 17.10 6.64 15.66
N PRO A 246 16.31 7.72 15.89
CA PRO A 246 14.97 7.59 16.48
C PRO A 246 14.02 6.69 15.70
N LEU A 247 14.07 6.71 14.36
CA LEU A 247 13.25 5.82 13.54
C LEU A 247 13.63 4.35 13.73
N ILE A 248 14.93 4.04 13.78
CA ILE A 248 15.43 2.66 13.93
C ILE A 248 15.15 2.13 15.33
N GLU A 249 15.36 2.95 16.37
CA GLU A 249 15.06 2.59 17.76
C GLU A 249 13.56 2.32 17.96
N THR A 250 12.71 3.14 17.33
CA THR A 250 11.26 2.97 17.36
C THR A 250 10.84 1.71 16.60
N ALA A 251 11.46 1.41 15.45
CA ALA A 251 11.20 0.19 14.68
C ALA A 251 11.55 -1.09 15.46
N ASP A 252 12.51 -1.03 16.39
CA ASP A 252 12.92 -2.19 17.19
C ASP A 252 11.99 -2.50 18.38
N SER A 253 11.36 -1.47 18.97
CA SER A 253 10.73 -1.56 20.29
C SER A 253 9.24 -1.17 20.36
N ALA A 254 8.69 -0.55 19.31
CA ALA A 254 7.31 -0.06 19.32
C ALA A 254 6.26 -1.14 18.98
N SER A 255 4.97 -0.76 19.02
CA SER A 255 3.87 -1.59 18.53
C SER A 255 3.95 -1.80 17.00
N GLU A 256 3.34 -2.85 16.50
CA GLU A 256 3.37 -3.20 15.07
C GLU A 256 2.90 -2.05 14.16
N ALA A 257 1.82 -1.36 14.54
CA ALA A 257 1.28 -0.21 13.80
C ALA A 257 2.28 0.97 13.71
N VAL A 258 3.09 1.17 14.75
CA VAL A 258 4.15 2.19 14.74
C VAL A 258 5.34 1.69 13.91
N LYS A 259 5.76 0.43 14.11
CA LYS A 259 6.85 -0.21 13.34
C LYS A 259 6.60 -0.09 11.84
N GLU A 260 5.38 -0.34 11.39
CA GLU A 260 5.00 -0.24 9.98
C GLU A 260 5.28 1.17 9.44
N ARG A 261 4.81 2.21 10.12
CA ARG A 261 4.94 3.61 9.69
C ARG A 261 6.40 4.09 9.69
N VAL A 262 7.15 3.81 10.76
CA VAL A 262 8.57 4.19 10.79
C VAL A 262 9.39 3.41 9.75
N THR A 263 9.06 2.15 9.50
CA THR A 263 9.72 1.35 8.46
C THR A 263 9.36 1.84 7.05
N ARG A 264 8.12 2.31 6.84
CA ARG A 264 7.69 2.98 5.62
C ARG A 264 8.48 4.27 5.38
N ALA A 265 8.70 5.09 6.42
CA ALA A 265 9.58 6.25 6.34
C ALA A 265 11.03 5.84 5.99
N LEU A 266 11.60 4.86 6.70
CA LEU A 266 12.95 4.35 6.43
C LEU A 266 13.12 3.81 5.00
N LYS A 267 12.09 3.15 4.44
CA LYS A 267 12.08 2.67 3.06
C LYS A 267 12.27 3.83 2.08
N LYS A 268 11.63 4.97 2.32
CA LYS A 268 11.78 6.18 1.50
C LYS A 268 13.12 6.87 1.71
N MET A 269 13.57 6.96 2.96
CA MET A 269 14.87 7.55 3.30
C MET A 269 16.03 6.78 2.62
N THR A 270 15.96 5.45 2.57
CA THR A 270 17.00 4.60 1.96
C THR A 270 16.98 4.55 0.43
N GLU A 271 16.05 5.24 -0.26
CA GLU A 271 16.13 5.38 -1.72
C GLU A 271 17.40 6.14 -2.14
N HIS A 272 17.96 6.98 -1.26
CA HIS A 272 19.25 7.65 -1.42
C HIS A 272 20.39 6.83 -0.81
N ALA A 273 21.43 6.56 -1.60
CA ALA A 273 22.54 5.68 -1.21
C ALA A 273 23.32 6.16 0.03
N ASP A 274 23.47 7.47 0.22
CA ASP A 274 24.19 8.03 1.38
C ASP A 274 23.52 7.68 2.70
N ASN A 275 22.19 7.55 2.70
CA ASN A 275 21.41 7.18 3.88
C ASN A 275 21.56 5.70 4.24
N CYS A 276 21.92 4.85 3.27
CA CYS A 276 22.08 3.41 3.51
C CYS A 276 23.18 3.13 4.54
N TRP A 277 24.29 3.85 4.47
CA TRP A 277 25.39 3.70 5.42
C TRP A 277 24.97 4.11 6.83
N SER A 278 24.31 5.26 6.98
CA SER A 278 23.82 5.73 8.27
C SER A 278 22.80 4.75 8.86
N VAL A 279 21.83 4.28 8.08
CA VAL A 279 20.86 3.27 8.54
C VAL A 279 21.56 1.99 8.99
N SER A 280 22.57 1.52 8.26
CA SER A 280 23.34 0.35 8.66
C SER A 280 24.16 0.60 9.93
N ALA A 281 24.78 1.77 10.07
CA ALA A 281 25.59 2.13 11.23
C ALA A 281 24.77 2.22 12.53
N HIS A 282 23.52 2.64 12.43
CA HIS A 282 22.56 2.65 13.54
C HIS A 282 21.89 1.29 13.81
N GLY A 283 22.33 0.20 13.17
CA GLY A 283 21.77 -1.14 13.38
C GLY A 283 20.45 -1.40 12.64
N GLY A 284 20.09 -0.56 11.66
CA GLY A 284 18.85 -0.71 10.90
C GLY A 284 18.73 -2.05 10.18
N VAL A 285 19.84 -2.61 9.68
CA VAL A 285 19.83 -3.95 9.06
C VAL A 285 19.33 -5.02 10.03
N THR A 286 19.89 -5.06 11.25
CA THR A 286 19.53 -6.06 12.25
C THR A 286 18.07 -5.92 12.69
N VAL A 287 17.57 -4.69 12.82
CA VAL A 287 16.15 -4.43 13.14
C VAL A 287 15.23 -4.92 12.03
N MET A 288 15.55 -4.63 10.76
CA MET A 288 14.74 -5.11 9.64
C MET A 288 14.76 -6.65 9.53
N LEU A 289 15.90 -7.30 9.75
CA LEU A 289 15.98 -8.78 9.76
C LEU A 289 15.17 -9.37 10.91
N LYS A 290 15.16 -8.73 12.09
CA LYS A 290 14.31 -9.11 13.22
C LYS A 290 12.83 -9.00 12.86
N ILE A 291 12.41 -7.91 12.22
CA ILE A 291 11.04 -7.75 11.71
C ILE A 291 10.65 -8.88 10.74
N LEU A 292 11.54 -9.26 9.81
CA LEU A 292 11.27 -10.39 8.91
C LEU A 292 11.16 -11.74 9.63
N ALA A 293 11.72 -11.87 10.83
CA ALA A 293 11.63 -13.06 11.67
C ALA A 293 10.40 -13.07 12.59
N GLU A 294 9.69 -11.94 12.73
CA GLU A 294 8.54 -11.83 13.62
C GLU A 294 7.36 -12.67 13.11
N VAL A 295 6.89 -13.60 13.94
CA VAL A 295 5.76 -14.47 13.62
C VAL A 295 4.48 -13.64 13.67
N GLY A 296 3.73 -13.62 12.58
CA GLY A 296 2.45 -12.93 12.50
C GLY A 296 2.54 -11.45 12.13
N ALA A 297 3.72 -10.93 11.78
CA ALA A 297 3.86 -9.57 11.27
C ALA A 297 3.01 -9.33 10.01
N SER A 298 2.39 -8.16 9.92
CA SER A 298 1.54 -7.75 8.80
C SER A 298 2.29 -7.74 7.48
N VAL A 299 1.53 -7.94 6.39
CA VAL A 299 2.08 -7.88 5.02
C VAL A 299 2.71 -6.51 4.74
N GLN A 300 2.11 -5.43 5.25
CA GLN A 300 2.59 -4.05 5.08
C GLN A 300 3.93 -3.84 5.78
N LEU A 301 4.10 -4.36 7.00
CA LEU A 301 5.35 -4.29 7.73
C LEU A 301 6.45 -5.10 7.03
N ILE A 302 6.14 -6.33 6.60
CA ILE A 302 7.06 -7.18 5.84
C ILE A 302 7.46 -6.50 4.51
N SER A 303 6.51 -5.94 3.76
CA SER A 303 6.77 -5.22 2.51
C SER A 303 7.69 -4.02 2.73
N SER A 304 7.46 -3.26 3.80
CA SER A 304 8.27 -2.10 4.16
C SER A 304 9.70 -2.53 4.55
N ALA A 305 9.85 -3.54 5.39
CA ALA A 305 11.15 -4.08 5.81
C ALA A 305 11.94 -4.66 4.62
N CYS A 306 11.31 -5.47 3.77
CA CYS A 306 11.89 -5.94 2.51
C CYS A 306 12.29 -4.76 1.60
N GLY A 307 11.48 -3.68 1.56
CA GLY A 307 11.79 -2.45 0.84
C GLY A 307 13.08 -1.78 1.32
N VAL A 308 13.23 -1.61 2.63
CA VAL A 308 14.46 -1.07 3.25
C VAL A 308 15.66 -1.95 2.88
N LEU A 309 15.58 -3.26 3.11
CA LEU A 309 16.68 -4.18 2.85
C LEU A 309 17.06 -4.25 1.36
N ARG A 310 16.10 -4.16 0.43
CA ARG A 310 16.33 -4.04 -1.02
C ARG A 310 17.11 -2.77 -1.38
N ASN A 311 16.81 -1.65 -0.72
CA ASN A 311 17.56 -0.43 -0.94
C ASN A 311 18.99 -0.54 -0.39
N LEU A 312 19.13 -1.09 0.81
CA LEU A 312 20.44 -1.34 1.44
C LEU A 312 21.30 -2.33 0.64
N SER A 313 20.72 -3.30 -0.06
CA SER A 313 21.47 -4.31 -0.83
C SER A 313 22.19 -3.76 -2.06
N LYS A 314 21.89 -2.51 -2.46
CA LYS A 314 22.64 -1.80 -3.49
C LYS A 314 24.09 -1.51 -3.07
N VAL A 315 24.36 -1.44 -1.77
CA VAL A 315 25.70 -1.27 -1.21
C VAL A 315 26.29 -2.66 -0.92
N HIS A 316 27.45 -2.96 -1.50
CA HIS A 316 28.01 -4.31 -1.50
C HIS A 316 28.35 -4.83 -0.08
N GLU A 317 28.94 -3.98 0.76
CA GLU A 317 29.34 -4.32 2.13
C GLU A 317 28.11 -4.60 3.00
N ILE A 318 27.08 -3.76 2.91
CA ILE A 318 25.82 -3.92 3.65
C ILE A 318 25.09 -5.19 3.16
N LYS A 319 25.08 -5.43 1.84
CA LYS A 319 24.55 -6.67 1.27
C LYS A 319 25.24 -7.90 1.84
N ARG A 320 26.58 -7.89 1.88
CA ARG A 320 27.36 -9.01 2.44
C ARG A 320 26.98 -9.24 3.90
N PHE A 321 26.94 -8.19 4.71
CA PHE A 321 26.54 -8.25 6.11
C PHE A 321 25.13 -8.85 6.28
N MET A 322 24.14 -8.40 5.50
CA MET A 322 22.78 -8.97 5.50
C MET A 322 22.77 -10.48 5.24
N MET A 323 23.59 -10.95 4.30
CA MET A 323 23.65 -12.37 3.93
C MET A 323 24.31 -13.21 5.03
N GLU A 324 25.39 -12.71 5.64
CA GLU A 324 26.06 -13.36 6.77
C GLU A 324 25.13 -13.43 8.00
N HIS A 325 24.20 -12.49 8.15
CA HIS A 325 23.16 -12.46 9.18
C HIS A 325 21.87 -13.23 8.81
N GLY A 326 21.93 -14.15 7.85
CA GLY A 326 20.87 -15.14 7.64
C GLY A 326 19.67 -14.67 6.82
N LEU A 327 19.80 -13.59 6.03
CA LEU A 327 18.72 -13.07 5.17
C LEU A 327 18.07 -14.16 4.30
N VAL A 328 18.86 -15.03 3.66
CA VAL A 328 18.33 -16.09 2.78
C VAL A 328 17.41 -17.04 3.53
N SER A 329 17.77 -17.44 4.75
CA SER A 329 16.96 -18.32 5.60
C SER A 329 15.64 -17.65 6.01
N LEU A 330 15.66 -16.36 6.32
CA LEU A 330 14.45 -15.59 6.63
C LEU A 330 13.51 -15.51 5.43
N LEU A 331 14.03 -15.22 4.23
CA LEU A 331 13.22 -15.18 3.01
C LEU A 331 12.62 -16.55 2.70
N ILE A 332 13.36 -17.65 2.87
CA ILE A 332 12.84 -19.02 2.72
C ILE A 332 11.71 -19.30 3.73
N ASN A 333 11.82 -18.82 4.96
CA ASN A 333 10.75 -18.96 5.94
C ASN A 333 9.50 -18.17 5.54
N LEU A 334 9.66 -16.95 5.01
CA LEU A 334 8.54 -16.15 4.49
C LEU A 334 7.85 -16.79 3.28
N LEU A 335 8.58 -17.55 2.43
CA LEU A 335 7.97 -18.36 1.36
C LEU A 335 7.00 -19.44 1.89
N ARG A 336 7.10 -19.80 3.17
CA ARG A 336 6.22 -20.76 3.85
C ARG A 336 5.11 -20.10 4.65
N SER A 337 5.01 -18.77 4.62
CA SER A 337 3.95 -18.02 5.28
C SER A 337 2.57 -18.44 4.76
N LYS A 338 1.54 -18.31 5.60
CA LYS A 338 0.14 -18.47 5.16
C LYS A 338 -0.36 -17.22 4.44
N GLU A 339 0.23 -16.07 4.75
CA GLU A 339 -0.07 -14.78 4.12
C GLU A 339 0.64 -14.70 2.77
N GLU A 340 -0.13 -14.79 1.68
CA GLU A 340 0.38 -14.76 0.31
C GLU A 340 1.13 -13.44 0.01
N GLY A 341 0.67 -12.32 0.57
CA GLY A 341 1.35 -11.03 0.41
C GLY A 341 2.82 -11.07 0.91
N SER A 342 3.06 -11.70 2.06
CA SER A 342 4.42 -11.88 2.58
C SER A 342 5.25 -12.84 1.73
N GLN A 343 4.63 -13.87 1.15
CA GLN A 343 5.30 -14.75 0.19
C GLN A 343 5.74 -13.95 -1.04
N ILE A 344 4.85 -13.13 -1.62
CA ILE A 344 5.13 -12.30 -2.80
C ILE A 344 6.32 -11.37 -2.54
N GLU A 345 6.33 -10.66 -1.41
CA GLU A 345 7.44 -9.76 -1.05
C GLU A 345 8.78 -10.50 -0.92
N ALA A 346 8.77 -11.69 -0.32
CA ALA A 346 9.96 -12.51 -0.21
C ALA A 346 10.46 -12.98 -1.59
N ILE A 347 9.56 -13.38 -2.50
CA ILE A 347 9.91 -13.79 -3.86
C ILE A 347 10.49 -12.62 -4.65
N GLU A 348 9.89 -11.43 -4.55
CA GLU A 348 10.40 -10.25 -5.25
C GLU A 348 11.78 -9.82 -4.71
N PHE A 349 12.01 -9.95 -3.40
CA PHE A 349 13.34 -9.69 -2.85
C PHE A 349 14.37 -10.74 -3.30
N LEU A 350 14.02 -12.02 -3.31
CA LEU A 350 14.89 -13.08 -3.85
C LEU A 350 15.25 -12.84 -5.33
N HIS A 351 14.27 -12.43 -6.13
CA HIS A 351 14.50 -12.04 -7.52
C HIS A 351 15.49 -10.87 -7.62
N HIS A 352 15.30 -9.82 -6.81
CA HIS A 352 16.19 -8.66 -6.78
C HIS A 352 17.64 -9.06 -6.47
N LEU A 353 17.85 -9.89 -5.44
CA LEU A 353 19.17 -10.40 -5.07
C LEU A 353 19.81 -11.23 -6.20
N ALA A 354 19.02 -12.07 -6.87
CA ALA A 354 19.49 -12.91 -7.97
C ALA A 354 19.94 -12.11 -9.19
N VAL A 355 19.26 -11.00 -9.51
CA VAL A 355 19.63 -10.15 -10.64
C VAL A 355 20.92 -9.37 -10.35
N GLN A 356 21.14 -8.95 -9.10
CA GLN A 356 22.31 -8.14 -8.73
C GLN A 356 23.61 -8.94 -8.58
N ASP A 357 23.57 -10.19 -8.14
CA ASP A 357 24.77 -10.94 -7.79
C ASP A 357 24.68 -12.42 -8.17
N GLY A 358 25.52 -12.84 -9.12
CA GLY A 358 25.62 -14.23 -9.56
C GLY A 358 26.13 -15.17 -8.48
N ALA A 359 27.02 -14.73 -7.59
CA ALA A 359 27.63 -15.59 -6.56
C ALA A 359 26.61 -16.03 -5.50
N MET A 360 25.54 -15.25 -5.31
CA MET A 360 24.50 -15.55 -4.34
C MET A 360 23.50 -16.59 -4.84
N LYS A 361 23.36 -16.76 -6.16
CA LYS A 361 22.38 -17.67 -6.76
C LYS A 361 22.55 -19.10 -6.25
N ASP A 362 23.79 -19.58 -6.18
CA ASP A 362 24.07 -20.95 -5.75
C ASP A 362 23.69 -21.18 -4.28
N ASN A 363 23.93 -20.19 -3.41
CA ASN A 363 23.56 -20.28 -1.99
C ASN A 363 22.04 -20.26 -1.81
N VAL A 364 21.34 -19.40 -2.55
CA VAL A 364 19.88 -19.30 -2.53
C VAL A 364 19.23 -20.58 -3.07
N ILE A 365 19.76 -21.13 -4.17
CA ILE A 365 19.27 -22.39 -4.74
C ILE A 365 19.48 -23.55 -3.76
N LYS A 366 20.67 -23.68 -3.16
CA LYS A 366 20.96 -24.71 -2.13
C LYS A 366 20.03 -24.63 -0.92
N GLY A 367 19.49 -23.44 -0.62
CA GLY A 367 18.51 -23.24 0.45
C GLY A 367 17.11 -23.82 0.19
N GLY A 368 16.84 -24.39 -0.99
CA GLY A 368 15.54 -25.00 -1.31
C GLY A 368 14.48 -24.01 -1.80
N VAL A 369 14.91 -22.83 -2.28
CA VAL A 369 14.02 -21.80 -2.82
C VAL A 369 13.31 -22.29 -4.07
N VAL A 370 14.01 -23.02 -4.95
CA VAL A 370 13.47 -23.46 -6.24
C VAL A 370 12.26 -24.38 -6.04
N GLU A 371 12.33 -25.32 -5.10
CA GLU A 371 11.24 -26.24 -4.77
C GLU A 371 10.02 -25.49 -4.23
N SER A 372 10.25 -24.42 -3.47
CA SER A 372 9.18 -23.59 -2.91
C SER A 372 8.49 -22.78 -4.01
N LEU A 373 9.25 -22.16 -4.92
CA LEU A 373 8.72 -21.46 -6.09
C LEU A 373 7.99 -22.42 -7.03
N LEU A 374 8.50 -23.64 -7.21
CA LEU A 374 7.82 -24.67 -7.99
C LEU A 374 6.47 -25.03 -7.37
N LYS A 375 6.35 -25.16 -6.04
CA LYS A 375 5.05 -25.41 -5.38
C LYS A 375 4.02 -24.30 -5.68
N ILE A 376 4.45 -23.04 -5.72
CA ILE A 376 3.60 -21.90 -6.11
C ILE A 376 3.12 -22.05 -7.57
N LEU A 377 4.01 -22.51 -8.45
CA LEU A 377 3.74 -22.78 -9.86
C LEU A 377 3.05 -24.12 -10.13
N ASN A 378 2.52 -24.80 -9.12
CA ASN A 378 1.66 -25.96 -9.36
C ASN A 378 0.31 -25.46 -9.92
N PRO A 379 -0.13 -25.90 -11.12
CA PRO A 379 -1.43 -25.54 -11.68
C PRO A 379 -2.62 -25.73 -10.74
N ASN A 380 -2.56 -26.76 -9.90
CA ASN A 380 -3.61 -27.09 -8.93
C ASN A 380 -3.51 -26.32 -7.61
N SER A 381 -2.54 -25.41 -7.48
CA SER A 381 -2.35 -24.58 -6.29
C SER A 381 -3.34 -23.41 -6.27
N LEU A 382 -3.84 -23.05 -5.08
CA LEU A 382 -4.75 -21.92 -4.86
C LEU A 382 -4.07 -20.55 -4.85
N GLN A 383 -2.82 -20.47 -5.32
CA GLN A 383 -2.01 -19.25 -5.36
C GLN A 383 -2.52 -18.29 -6.44
N SER A 384 -2.46 -16.99 -6.15
CA SER A 384 -2.88 -15.94 -7.07
C SER A 384 -1.98 -15.85 -8.31
N SER A 385 -2.50 -15.16 -9.33
CA SER A 385 -1.73 -14.80 -10.52
C SER A 385 -0.50 -13.96 -10.20
N LYS A 386 -0.58 -13.08 -9.18
CA LYS A 386 0.56 -12.26 -8.79
C LYS A 386 1.68 -13.12 -8.22
N ALA A 387 1.37 -14.08 -7.34
CA ALA A 387 2.36 -15.02 -6.80
C ALA A 387 3.02 -15.85 -7.90
N ARG A 388 2.24 -16.34 -8.88
CA ARG A 388 2.76 -17.10 -10.03
C ARG A 388 3.66 -16.25 -10.93
N GLU A 389 3.27 -15.01 -11.21
CA GLU A 389 4.05 -14.04 -11.99
C GLU A 389 5.43 -13.79 -11.35
N VAL A 390 5.46 -13.46 -10.04
CA VAL A 390 6.72 -13.19 -9.33
C VAL A 390 7.56 -14.45 -9.21
N ALA A 391 6.95 -15.63 -9.02
CA ALA A 391 7.67 -16.91 -8.96
C ALA A 391 8.35 -17.25 -10.30
N LEU A 392 7.67 -17.04 -11.43
CA LEU A 392 8.27 -17.19 -12.75
C LEU A 392 9.47 -16.25 -12.93
N ARG A 393 9.34 -14.96 -12.57
CA ARG A 393 10.44 -13.98 -12.64
C ARG A 393 11.61 -14.35 -11.73
N ALA A 394 11.34 -14.83 -10.52
CA ALA A 394 12.37 -15.27 -9.58
C ALA A 394 13.13 -16.49 -10.11
N ILE A 395 12.43 -17.52 -10.61
CA ILE A 395 13.08 -18.71 -11.20
C ILE A 395 13.97 -18.31 -12.39
N GLN A 396 13.50 -17.41 -13.26
CA GLN A 396 14.29 -16.88 -14.37
C GLN A 396 15.61 -16.26 -13.87
N GLY A 397 15.53 -15.33 -12.92
CA GLY A 397 16.70 -14.62 -12.38
C GLY A 397 17.69 -15.55 -11.65
N LEU A 398 17.17 -16.54 -10.91
CA LEU A 398 17.97 -17.48 -10.12
C LEU A 398 18.63 -18.56 -10.99
N CYS A 399 17.90 -19.16 -11.91
CA CYS A 399 18.31 -20.43 -12.50
C CYS A 399 18.84 -20.31 -13.93
N PHE A 400 18.41 -19.31 -14.72
CA PHE A 400 18.67 -19.35 -16.17
C PHE A 400 20.10 -18.97 -16.55
N SER A 401 20.91 -18.51 -15.60
CA SER A 401 22.34 -18.26 -15.82
C SER A 401 23.20 -19.52 -15.71
N SER A 402 22.68 -20.66 -15.25
CA SER A 402 23.45 -21.89 -15.03
C SER A 402 22.84 -23.09 -15.75
N VAL A 403 23.67 -23.82 -16.49
CA VAL A 403 23.27 -25.06 -17.20
C VAL A 403 22.76 -26.12 -16.23
N ASN A 404 23.41 -26.27 -15.08
CA ASN A 404 23.03 -27.26 -14.06
C ASN A 404 21.66 -26.92 -13.47
N SER A 405 21.41 -25.65 -13.16
CA SER A 405 20.13 -25.19 -12.60
C SER A 405 18.99 -25.35 -13.60
N ILE A 406 19.20 -24.97 -14.87
CA ILE A 406 18.21 -25.21 -15.94
C ILE A 406 17.92 -26.70 -16.10
N THR A 407 18.96 -27.53 -16.12
CA THR A 407 18.79 -28.98 -16.24
C THR A 407 17.98 -29.53 -15.07
N GLY A 408 18.27 -29.10 -13.84
CA GLY A 408 17.48 -29.46 -12.65
C GLY A 408 16.01 -29.05 -12.76
N LEU A 409 15.73 -27.81 -13.19
CA LEU A 409 14.35 -27.33 -13.41
C LEU A 409 13.58 -28.20 -14.40
N ILE A 410 14.22 -28.59 -15.51
CA ILE A 410 13.59 -29.45 -16.52
C ILE A 410 13.22 -30.80 -15.90
N HIS A 411 14.10 -31.42 -15.10
CA HIS A 411 13.80 -32.67 -14.41
C HIS A 411 12.66 -32.54 -13.39
N CYS A 412 12.45 -31.35 -12.82
CA CYS A 412 11.32 -31.07 -11.91
C CYS A 412 10.01 -30.73 -12.64
N GLY A 413 9.94 -30.90 -13.97
CA GLY A 413 8.74 -30.64 -14.77
C GLY A 413 8.43 -29.15 -14.93
N PHE A 414 9.44 -28.27 -14.87
CA PHE A 414 9.23 -26.83 -15.02
C PHE A 414 8.66 -26.45 -16.39
N LEU A 415 9.10 -27.13 -17.47
CA LEU A 415 8.60 -26.87 -18.82
C LEU A 415 7.10 -27.12 -18.96
N ASP A 416 6.58 -28.18 -18.33
CA ASP A 416 5.16 -28.50 -18.38
C ASP A 416 4.32 -27.43 -17.66
N ARG A 417 4.82 -26.88 -16.55
CA ARG A 417 4.16 -25.79 -15.81
C ARG A 417 4.17 -24.49 -16.60
N VAL A 418 5.31 -24.15 -17.21
CA VAL A 418 5.40 -22.96 -18.09
C VAL A 418 4.43 -23.10 -19.27
N LEU A 419 4.38 -24.29 -19.90
CA LEU A 419 3.46 -24.53 -21.01
C LEU A 419 1.99 -24.46 -20.57
N PHE A 420 1.64 -25.00 -19.40
CA PHE A 420 0.30 -24.88 -18.82
C PHE A 420 -0.09 -23.42 -18.65
N PHE A 421 0.75 -22.60 -18.00
CA PHE A 421 0.43 -21.19 -17.80
C PHE A 421 0.45 -20.37 -19.09
N LEU A 422 1.25 -20.76 -20.08
CA LEU A 422 1.22 -20.15 -21.41
C LEU A 422 -0.10 -20.41 -22.14
N LYS A 423 -0.76 -21.56 -21.88
CA LYS A 423 -2.07 -21.95 -22.43
C LYS A 423 -3.23 -21.34 -21.67
N ASP A 424 -3.27 -21.60 -20.37
CA ASP A 424 -4.47 -21.48 -19.54
C ASP A 424 -4.29 -20.49 -18.38
N GLY A 425 -3.18 -19.75 -18.33
CA GLY A 425 -2.95 -18.70 -17.32
C GLY A 425 -3.76 -17.43 -17.57
N GLU A 426 -3.93 -16.61 -16.52
CA GLU A 426 -4.36 -15.22 -16.70
C GLU A 426 -3.31 -14.42 -17.48
N ILE A 427 -3.73 -13.31 -18.09
CA ILE A 427 -2.92 -12.51 -19.03
C ILE A 427 -1.52 -12.18 -18.46
N SER A 428 -1.43 -11.73 -17.21
CA SER A 428 -0.14 -11.39 -16.57
C SER A 428 0.78 -12.60 -16.37
N VAL A 429 0.21 -13.78 -16.08
CA VAL A 429 0.94 -15.03 -15.91
C VAL A 429 1.37 -15.58 -17.28
N GLN A 430 0.49 -15.50 -18.27
CA GLN A 430 0.76 -15.85 -19.66
C GLN A 430 1.94 -15.05 -20.24
N GLU A 431 1.95 -13.72 -20.05
CA GLU A 431 3.07 -12.87 -20.45
C GLU A 431 4.38 -13.26 -19.74
N SER A 432 4.31 -13.57 -18.45
CA SER A 432 5.47 -14.00 -17.67
C SER A 432 5.98 -15.38 -18.10
N ALA A 433 5.07 -16.28 -18.47
CA ALA A 433 5.40 -17.61 -19.01
C ALA A 433 6.01 -17.48 -20.42
N LEU A 434 5.52 -16.57 -21.26
CA LEU A 434 6.11 -16.28 -22.56
C LEU A 434 7.52 -15.72 -22.41
N LYS A 435 7.74 -14.78 -21.48
CA LYS A 435 9.09 -14.25 -21.14
C LYS A 435 10.01 -15.37 -20.63
N ALA A 436 9.52 -16.26 -19.77
CA ALA A 436 10.30 -17.42 -19.32
C ALA A 436 10.71 -18.33 -20.50
N THR A 437 9.77 -18.59 -21.39
CA THR A 437 9.96 -19.39 -22.61
C THR A 437 11.00 -18.74 -23.53
N PHE A 438 10.91 -17.42 -23.70
CA PHE A 438 11.87 -16.62 -24.46
C PHE A 438 13.28 -16.76 -23.93
N HIS A 439 13.49 -16.50 -22.64
CA HIS A 439 14.81 -16.57 -22.03
C HIS A 439 15.38 -18.00 -22.02
N LEU A 440 14.57 -19.03 -21.78
CA LEU A 440 15.00 -20.43 -21.90
C LEU A 440 15.47 -20.77 -23.32
N CYS A 441 14.71 -20.35 -24.33
CA CYS A 441 15.03 -20.59 -25.73
C CYS A 441 16.23 -19.75 -26.22
N GLY A 442 16.48 -18.60 -25.60
CA GLY A 442 17.65 -17.76 -25.82
C GLY A 442 18.95 -18.35 -25.27
N THR A 443 18.88 -19.37 -24.40
CA THR A 443 20.09 -20.07 -23.94
C THR A 443 20.78 -20.81 -25.10
N SER A 444 22.10 -20.94 -25.02
CA SER A 444 22.90 -21.70 -26.00
C SER A 444 22.67 -23.22 -25.94
N GLN A 445 21.76 -23.70 -25.07
CA GLN A 445 21.56 -25.11 -24.80
C GLN A 445 20.58 -25.75 -25.78
N VAL A 446 21.12 -26.57 -26.69
CA VAL A 446 20.33 -27.35 -27.65
C VAL A 446 19.37 -28.33 -26.96
N ALA A 447 19.74 -28.87 -25.78
CA ALA A 447 18.92 -29.79 -25.01
C ALA A 447 17.58 -29.16 -24.58
N VAL A 448 17.63 -27.90 -24.10
CA VAL A 448 16.44 -27.13 -23.71
C VAL A 448 15.49 -26.97 -24.90
N LYS A 449 16.03 -26.55 -26.06
CA LYS A 449 15.24 -26.39 -27.29
C LYS A 449 14.59 -27.69 -27.75
N LYS A 450 15.31 -28.82 -27.64
CA LYS A 450 14.75 -30.16 -27.94
C LYS A 450 13.63 -30.52 -26.96
N ALA A 451 13.83 -30.32 -25.66
CA ALA A 451 12.83 -30.60 -24.64
C ALA A 451 11.56 -29.76 -24.82
N MET A 452 11.70 -28.46 -25.12
CA MET A 452 10.55 -27.59 -25.44
C MET A 452 9.80 -28.04 -26.70
N GLY A 453 10.53 -28.46 -27.73
CA GLY A 453 9.92 -29.03 -28.94
C GLY A 453 9.21 -30.38 -28.70
N ASP A 454 9.67 -31.15 -27.72
CA ASP A 454 9.04 -32.40 -27.29
C ASP A 454 7.81 -32.16 -26.39
N ALA A 455 7.82 -31.12 -25.57
CA ALA A 455 6.74 -30.76 -24.64
C ALA A 455 5.52 -30.08 -25.32
N GLY A 456 5.63 -29.66 -26.59
CA GLY A 456 4.51 -29.08 -27.35
C GLY A 456 4.44 -27.56 -27.35
N PHE A 457 5.54 -26.86 -27.02
CA PHE A 457 5.59 -25.39 -27.09
C PHE A 457 5.32 -24.85 -28.50
N MET A 458 5.74 -25.56 -29.54
CA MET A 458 5.63 -25.07 -30.92
C MET A 458 4.18 -24.84 -31.36
N GLU A 459 3.26 -25.74 -31.02
CA GLU A 459 1.84 -25.60 -31.33
C GLU A 459 1.24 -24.39 -30.61
N GLU A 460 1.58 -24.23 -29.33
CA GLU A 460 1.06 -23.12 -28.54
C GLU A 460 1.59 -21.77 -29.02
N LEU A 461 2.88 -21.68 -29.35
CA LEU A 461 3.48 -20.46 -29.88
C LEU A 461 2.86 -20.04 -31.22
N VAL A 462 2.39 -20.99 -32.04
CA VAL A 462 1.66 -20.68 -33.28
C VAL A 462 0.33 -19.98 -32.98
N LYS A 463 -0.37 -20.34 -31.89
CA LYS A 463 -1.57 -19.61 -31.44
C LYS A 463 -1.20 -18.20 -30.96
N TRP A 464 -0.08 -18.06 -30.26
CA TRP A 464 0.44 -16.77 -29.80
C TRP A 464 0.80 -15.82 -30.96
N LEU A 465 1.15 -16.32 -32.14
CA LEU A 465 1.32 -15.48 -33.32
C LEU A 465 0.02 -14.78 -33.76
N GLU A 466 -1.15 -15.29 -33.36
CA GLU A 466 -2.47 -14.74 -33.70
C GLU A 466 -3.00 -13.75 -32.63
N THR A 467 -2.24 -13.48 -31.56
CA THR A 467 -2.66 -12.54 -30.51
C THR A 467 -2.66 -11.08 -30.96
N LYS A 468 -3.35 -10.21 -30.21
CA LYS A 468 -3.42 -8.77 -30.50
C LYS A 468 -2.18 -7.98 -30.07
N SER A 469 -1.39 -8.47 -29.10
CA SER A 469 -0.16 -7.77 -28.68
C SER A 469 0.96 -8.00 -29.71
N PRO A 470 1.51 -6.93 -30.31
CA PRO A 470 2.63 -7.05 -31.24
C PRO A 470 3.90 -7.55 -30.54
N GLU A 471 4.14 -7.15 -29.30
CA GLU A 471 5.30 -7.60 -28.51
C GLU A 471 5.25 -9.12 -28.27
N ALA A 472 4.06 -9.65 -27.93
CA ALA A 472 3.86 -11.07 -27.74
C ALA A 472 3.99 -11.86 -29.05
N GLN A 473 3.49 -11.32 -30.17
CA GLN A 473 3.68 -11.92 -31.50
C GLN A 473 5.15 -12.00 -31.88
N GLU A 474 5.92 -10.92 -31.67
CA GLU A 474 7.35 -10.87 -31.96
C GLU A 474 8.12 -11.89 -31.13
N MET A 475 7.87 -11.93 -29.82
CA MET A 475 8.49 -12.88 -28.91
C MET A 475 8.18 -14.32 -29.30
N ALA A 476 6.92 -14.64 -29.61
CA ALA A 476 6.51 -15.97 -30.04
C ALA A 476 7.18 -16.38 -31.37
N ALA A 477 7.28 -15.45 -32.34
CA ALA A 477 7.94 -15.70 -33.61
C ALA A 477 9.44 -15.96 -33.45
N GLU A 478 10.11 -15.21 -32.58
CA GLU A 478 11.53 -15.40 -32.28
C GLU A 478 11.79 -16.74 -31.57
N ILE A 479 10.95 -17.10 -30.59
CA ILE A 479 11.03 -18.41 -29.92
C ILE A 479 10.86 -19.53 -30.96
N LEU A 480 9.85 -19.44 -31.84
CA LEU A 480 9.62 -20.42 -32.90
C LEU A 480 10.81 -20.52 -33.86
N CYS A 481 11.38 -19.39 -34.30
CA CYS A 481 12.61 -19.39 -35.10
C CYS A 481 13.73 -20.18 -34.42
N SER A 482 13.97 -19.87 -33.14
CA SER A 482 15.02 -20.51 -32.36
C SER A 482 14.77 -22.01 -32.16
N LEU A 483 13.53 -22.44 -31.90
CA LEU A 483 13.18 -23.85 -31.80
C LEU A 483 13.32 -24.60 -33.13
N LEU A 484 12.92 -23.99 -34.25
CA LEU A 484 12.97 -24.58 -35.58
C LEU A 484 14.38 -24.65 -36.18
N SER A 485 15.34 -23.91 -35.60
CA SER A 485 16.76 -24.12 -35.90
C SER A 485 17.24 -25.54 -35.58
N ILE A 486 16.54 -26.24 -34.68
CA ILE A 486 16.80 -27.64 -34.34
C ILE A 486 16.06 -28.56 -35.31
N GLN A 487 16.82 -29.36 -36.08
CA GLN A 487 16.27 -30.24 -37.12
C GLN A 487 15.18 -31.21 -36.62
N ARG A 488 15.29 -31.72 -35.39
CA ARG A 488 14.26 -32.59 -34.77
C ARG A 488 12.93 -31.85 -34.62
N ASN A 489 12.97 -30.62 -34.12
CA ASN A 489 11.79 -29.77 -33.91
C ASN A 489 11.19 -29.35 -35.25
N GLN A 490 12.03 -28.96 -36.21
CA GLN A 490 11.62 -28.65 -37.58
C GLN A 490 10.82 -29.81 -38.21
N ARG A 491 11.32 -31.06 -38.10
CA ARG A 491 10.61 -32.24 -38.62
C ARG A 491 9.26 -32.46 -37.93
N LYS A 492 9.18 -32.24 -36.62
CA LYS A 492 7.92 -32.33 -35.86
C LYS A 492 6.93 -31.27 -36.31
N PHE A 493 7.36 -30.01 -36.34
CA PHE A 493 6.55 -28.89 -36.80
C PHE A 493 5.98 -29.13 -38.20
N ILE A 494 6.82 -29.65 -39.11
CA ILE A 494 6.39 -29.91 -40.48
C ILE A 494 5.33 -31.01 -40.55
N ARG A 495 5.28 -31.99 -39.63
CA ARG A 495 4.24 -33.04 -39.65
C ARG A 495 2.83 -32.46 -39.41
N GLU A 496 2.74 -31.38 -38.66
CA GLU A 496 1.49 -30.72 -38.32
C GLU A 496 1.11 -29.67 -39.37
N ASP A 497 0.37 -30.09 -40.39
CA ASP A 497 0.00 -29.23 -41.54
C ASP A 497 -0.67 -27.91 -41.15
N HIS A 498 -1.45 -27.91 -40.07
CA HIS A 498 -2.18 -26.73 -39.62
C HIS A 498 -1.24 -25.61 -39.16
N ASN A 499 -0.08 -25.94 -38.59
CA ASN A 499 0.90 -24.96 -38.14
C ASN A 499 1.52 -24.19 -39.31
N ILE A 500 1.88 -24.89 -40.38
CA ILE A 500 2.41 -24.26 -41.60
C ILE A 500 1.35 -23.35 -42.23
N ARG A 501 0.10 -23.82 -42.32
CA ARG A 501 -1.01 -23.02 -42.87
C ARG A 501 -1.24 -21.74 -42.07
N LYS A 502 -1.18 -21.80 -40.74
CA LYS A 502 -1.31 -20.61 -39.87
C LYS A 502 -0.18 -19.61 -40.06
N VAL A 503 1.08 -20.07 -40.07
CA VAL A 503 2.24 -19.19 -40.33
C VAL A 503 2.13 -18.54 -41.71
N ILE A 504 1.72 -19.30 -42.74
CA ILE A 504 1.51 -18.77 -44.10
C ILE A 504 0.36 -17.75 -44.13
N LYS A 505 -0.75 -18.00 -43.42
CA LYS A 505 -1.87 -17.06 -43.32
C LYS A 505 -1.43 -15.72 -42.72
N LEU A 506 -0.65 -15.74 -41.63
CA LEU A 506 -0.08 -14.53 -41.05
C LEU A 506 0.91 -13.85 -41.98
N LEU A 507 1.63 -14.65 -42.77
CA LEU A 507 2.53 -14.18 -43.80
C LEU A 507 1.82 -13.51 -45.00
N TYR A 508 0.56 -13.80 -45.26
CA TYR A 508 -0.26 -13.06 -46.24
C TYR A 508 -0.71 -11.69 -45.73
N GLN A 509 -0.78 -11.51 -44.40
CA GLN A 509 -1.08 -10.23 -43.75
C GLN A 509 0.20 -9.42 -43.45
N VAL A 510 1.34 -9.82 -44.04
CA VAL A 510 2.67 -9.29 -43.72
C VAL A 510 2.80 -7.80 -43.94
N GLU A 511 2.08 -7.21 -44.88
CA GLU A 511 2.24 -5.77 -45.18
C GLU A 511 1.79 -4.89 -44.01
N GLU A 512 0.80 -5.31 -43.24
CA GLU A 512 0.22 -4.57 -42.10
C GLU A 512 0.94 -4.81 -40.76
N LYS A 513 1.89 -5.75 -40.69
CA LYS A 513 2.54 -6.17 -39.45
C LYS A 513 3.84 -5.39 -39.13
N PRO A 514 4.34 -5.41 -37.88
CA PRO A 514 5.63 -4.80 -37.52
C PRO A 514 6.82 -5.44 -38.28
N ALA A 515 7.82 -4.64 -38.66
CA ALA A 515 8.96 -5.09 -39.47
C ALA A 515 9.75 -6.25 -38.82
N VAL A 516 9.89 -6.23 -37.49
CA VAL A 516 10.60 -7.27 -36.72
C VAL A 516 9.84 -8.60 -36.80
N LEU A 517 8.51 -8.58 -36.63
CA LEU A 517 7.67 -9.76 -36.82
C LEU A 517 7.79 -10.33 -38.25
N LYS A 518 7.75 -9.47 -39.28
CA LYS A 518 7.93 -9.90 -40.68
C LYS A 518 9.24 -10.67 -40.88
N LYS A 519 10.35 -10.13 -40.35
CA LYS A 519 11.67 -10.76 -40.43
C LYS A 519 11.69 -12.15 -39.79
N HIS A 520 11.09 -12.29 -38.60
CA HIS A 520 11.02 -13.58 -37.91
C HIS A 520 10.13 -14.57 -38.66
N LEU A 521 8.94 -14.16 -39.13
CA LEU A 521 8.07 -15.05 -39.90
C LEU A 521 8.72 -15.54 -41.21
N LEU A 522 9.44 -14.67 -41.93
CA LEU A 522 10.22 -15.06 -43.11
C LEU A 522 11.38 -16.00 -42.75
N SER A 523 12.02 -15.80 -41.59
CA SER A 523 13.06 -16.68 -41.08
C SER A 523 12.50 -18.08 -40.74
N ILE A 524 11.31 -18.16 -40.14
CA ILE A 524 10.58 -19.43 -39.94
C ILE A 524 10.37 -20.12 -41.29
N LEU A 525 9.83 -19.40 -42.28
CA LEU A 525 9.57 -19.98 -43.59
C LEU A 525 10.85 -20.47 -44.29
N PHE A 526 11.94 -19.72 -44.19
CA PHE A 526 13.26 -20.13 -44.66
C PHE A 526 13.73 -21.41 -43.99
N LEU A 527 13.62 -21.52 -42.67
CA LEU A 527 13.96 -22.74 -41.95
C LEU A 527 13.13 -23.91 -42.46
N LEU A 528 11.81 -23.77 -42.61
CA LEU A 528 10.95 -24.85 -43.14
C LEU A 528 11.32 -25.26 -44.57
N SER A 529 11.70 -24.30 -45.41
CA SER A 529 12.13 -24.53 -46.81
C SER A 529 13.44 -25.32 -46.93
N CYS A 530 14.19 -25.52 -45.84
CA CYS A 530 15.40 -26.32 -45.86
C CYS A 530 15.15 -27.84 -45.96
N SER A 531 13.90 -28.29 -45.89
CA SER A 531 13.54 -29.71 -46.01
C SER A 531 12.56 -29.96 -47.15
N TYR A 532 12.69 -31.10 -47.85
CA TYR A 532 11.81 -31.45 -48.99
C TYR A 532 10.31 -31.41 -48.63
N ASN A 533 9.94 -31.98 -47.48
CA ASN A 533 8.55 -31.98 -47.02
C ASN A 533 8.05 -30.57 -46.69
N GLY A 534 8.90 -29.71 -46.11
CA GLY A 534 8.57 -28.32 -45.86
C GLY A 534 8.36 -27.54 -47.18
N GLN A 535 9.26 -27.72 -48.16
CA GLN A 535 9.13 -27.12 -49.49
C GLN A 535 7.80 -27.50 -50.15
N ARG A 536 7.47 -28.80 -50.18
CA ARG A 536 6.19 -29.28 -50.74
C ARG A 536 4.98 -28.63 -50.06
N LYS A 537 5.00 -28.51 -48.73
CA LYS A 537 3.89 -27.92 -47.97
C LYS A 537 3.73 -26.43 -48.23
N ILE A 538 4.84 -25.69 -48.33
CA ILE A 538 4.83 -24.26 -48.70
C ILE A 538 4.26 -24.07 -50.10
N ILE A 539 4.69 -24.89 -51.06
CA ILE A 539 4.18 -24.84 -52.44
C ILE A 539 2.68 -25.18 -52.48
N SER A 540 2.26 -26.26 -51.80
CA SER A 540 0.85 -26.66 -51.75
C SER A 540 -0.06 -25.65 -51.08
N ALA A 541 0.49 -24.76 -50.25
CA ALA A 541 -0.24 -23.69 -49.60
C ALA A 541 -0.38 -22.42 -50.46
N GLY A 542 0.18 -22.40 -51.67
CA GLY A 542 0.01 -21.29 -52.62
C GLY A 542 0.83 -20.02 -52.31
N TYR A 543 1.76 -20.07 -51.35
CA TYR A 543 2.50 -18.87 -50.90
C TYR A 543 3.63 -18.43 -51.85
N VAL A 544 3.93 -19.21 -52.89
CA VAL A 544 5.05 -18.96 -53.81
C VAL A 544 4.89 -17.66 -54.59
N GLU A 545 3.69 -17.38 -55.12
CA GLU A 545 3.41 -16.16 -55.88
C GLU A 545 3.60 -14.89 -55.02
N HIS A 546 3.25 -14.97 -53.73
CA HIS A 546 3.45 -13.84 -52.82
C HIS A 546 4.94 -13.63 -52.49
N LEU A 547 5.70 -14.72 -52.35
CA LEU A 547 7.16 -14.64 -52.20
C LEU A 547 7.84 -14.00 -53.41
N GLU A 548 7.36 -14.28 -54.62
CA GLU A 548 7.86 -13.65 -55.86
C GLU A 548 7.66 -12.13 -55.82
N LYS A 549 6.45 -11.67 -55.48
CA LYS A 549 6.18 -10.22 -55.29
C LYS A 549 7.06 -9.59 -54.21
N LEU A 550 7.25 -10.26 -53.07
CA LEU A 550 8.14 -9.76 -52.01
C LEU A 550 9.61 -9.71 -52.45
N ALA A 551 10.05 -10.68 -53.26
CA ALA A 551 11.39 -10.70 -53.83
C ALA A 551 11.59 -9.59 -54.87
N GLU A 552 10.59 -9.31 -55.71
CA GLU A 552 10.57 -8.19 -56.65
C GLU A 552 10.65 -6.85 -55.91
N ASN A 553 9.95 -6.72 -54.79
CA ASN A 553 10.00 -5.57 -53.88
C ASN A 553 11.30 -5.46 -53.06
N GLY A 554 12.33 -6.27 -53.36
CA GLY A 554 13.66 -6.15 -52.78
C GLY A 554 13.88 -6.89 -51.46
N VAL A 555 12.91 -7.68 -50.96
CA VAL A 555 13.08 -8.45 -49.72
C VAL A 555 14.07 -9.60 -49.94
N VAL A 556 15.27 -9.46 -49.36
CA VAL A 556 16.39 -10.39 -49.55
C VAL A 556 16.05 -11.81 -49.08
N ASP A 557 15.34 -11.96 -47.95
CA ASP A 557 15.01 -13.28 -47.42
C ASP A 557 13.99 -14.02 -48.30
N ALA A 558 13.06 -13.30 -48.95
CA ALA A 558 12.15 -13.89 -49.92
C ALA A 558 12.90 -14.47 -51.13
N LYS A 559 13.90 -13.73 -51.67
CA LYS A 559 14.79 -14.23 -52.74
C LYS A 559 15.51 -15.52 -52.35
N LYS A 560 16.03 -15.60 -51.12
CA LYS A 560 16.71 -16.81 -50.61
C LYS A 560 15.77 -18.01 -50.51
N ILE A 561 14.52 -17.80 -50.08
CA ILE A 561 13.50 -18.85 -49.97
C ILE A 561 13.14 -19.37 -51.36
N LEU A 562 12.86 -18.49 -52.32
CA LEU A 562 12.55 -18.86 -53.70
C LEU A 562 13.67 -19.69 -54.34
N LYS A 563 14.94 -19.29 -54.14
CA LYS A 563 16.10 -20.05 -54.62
C LYS A 563 16.13 -21.48 -54.05
N LYS A 564 15.72 -21.69 -52.79
CA LYS A 564 15.64 -23.02 -52.18
C LYS A 564 14.45 -23.84 -52.69
N LEU A 565 13.32 -23.19 -52.97
CA LEU A 565 12.14 -23.84 -53.55
C LEU A 565 12.38 -24.25 -55.01
N SER A 566 13.16 -23.48 -55.78
CA SER A 566 13.48 -23.77 -57.18
C SER A 566 14.66 -24.75 -57.36
N GLY A 567 15.62 -24.79 -56.44
CA GLY A 567 16.85 -25.59 -56.56
C GLY A 567 16.68 -27.12 -56.47
N ASN A 568 15.55 -27.62 -55.97
CA ASN A 568 15.32 -29.07 -55.80
C ASN A 568 14.37 -29.63 -56.86
N ARG A 569 14.84 -29.89 -58.10
CA ARG A 569 14.09 -30.67 -59.12
C ARG A 569 12.61 -30.26 -59.35
N PHE A 570 12.25 -28.99 -59.11
CA PHE A 570 10.86 -28.52 -59.27
C PHE A 570 10.59 -27.81 -60.61
N GLN A 571 11.59 -27.71 -61.51
CA GLN A 571 11.35 -27.23 -62.87
C GLN A 571 10.23 -28.01 -63.58
N SER A 572 9.98 -29.29 -63.27
CA SER A 572 8.92 -30.07 -63.90
C SER A 572 7.50 -29.78 -63.38
N ILE A 573 7.35 -29.23 -62.16
CA ILE A 573 6.04 -28.82 -61.62
C ILE A 573 5.76 -27.37 -62.00
N PHE A 574 6.78 -26.50 -61.94
CA PHE A 574 6.65 -25.11 -62.39
C PHE A 574 6.47 -24.99 -63.92
N SER A 575 7.05 -25.89 -64.73
CA SER A 575 6.79 -25.92 -66.18
C SER A 575 5.36 -26.30 -66.56
N GLY A 576 4.60 -26.91 -65.64
CA GLY A 576 3.19 -27.25 -65.85
C GLY A 576 2.26 -26.05 -65.63
N PHE A 577 2.56 -25.20 -64.64
CA PHE A 577 1.79 -23.99 -64.35
C PHE A 577 2.12 -22.84 -65.32
N TRP A 578 3.38 -22.69 -65.74
CA TRP A 578 3.79 -21.67 -66.71
C TRP A 578 3.30 -21.90 -68.14
N LYS A 579 2.68 -23.07 -68.44
CA LYS A 579 2.06 -23.34 -69.76
C LYS A 579 0.60 -22.90 -69.88
N TYR A 580 -0.01 -22.36 -68.82
CA TYR A 580 -1.42 -21.93 -68.85
C TYR A 580 -1.64 -20.41 -68.78
N THR A 581 -0.57 -19.61 -68.80
CA THR A 581 -0.66 -18.13 -68.83
C THR A 581 -0.04 -17.49 -70.08
N SER A 582 0.13 -18.26 -71.17
CA SER A 582 0.36 -17.71 -72.51
C SER A 582 -0.73 -18.17 -73.48
N LEU A 583 -1.91 -17.56 -73.36
CA LEU A 583 -2.87 -17.33 -74.44
C LEU A 583 -3.89 -16.28 -74.01
#